data_AF-A0A7Y0Q5S0-F1
#
_entry.id   AF-A0A7Y0Q5S0-F1
#
_cell.length_a   1.000
_cell.length_b   1.000
_cell.length_c   1.000
_cell.angle_alpha   90.00
_cell.angle_beta   90.00
_cell.angle_gamma   90.00
#
_symmetry.space_group_name_H-M   'P 1'
#
loop_
_entity.id
_entity.type
_entity.pdbx_description
1 polymer ?
#
loop_
_entity_poly.entity_id
_entity_poly.type
_entity_poly.pdbx_seq_one_letter_code
_entity_poly.pdbx_strand_id
1 'polypeptide(L)'
;MSHLVTFVLVPKDSQGVEGTVESLLAPYNEEITVAPYETDCYCIGGIARHAGVQAADREVAPMEDLRTRYRNLPAEERPTWETWTADWTAVADRTKQAHPLYRKPDPQCEDCHGSGQRMTTYNPDSQWDWWTIGGRWDGWLSRSNRLKAKTAAAKGKAPFAIVTPDGQWHEKGRMGWWGMTSNEKEDEAWADEVQRLLLAHPDALAVACDLHI
;
A
#
# COMPACT_ATOMS: atom_id res chain seq x y z
N MET A 1 -0.67 5.26 -10.40
CA MET A 1 0.61 4.54 -10.32
C MET A 1 1.22 4.93 -9.00
N SER A 2 1.15 4.01 -8.04
CA SER A 2 1.54 4.24 -6.66
C SER A 2 3.00 3.87 -6.54
N HIS A 3 3.82 4.75 -5.99
CA HIS A 3 5.24 4.47 -5.79
C HIS A 3 5.60 4.66 -4.35
N LEU A 4 6.52 3.85 -3.85
CA LEU A 4 7.03 3.95 -2.49
C LEU A 4 8.55 3.84 -2.49
N VAL A 5 9.19 4.66 -1.64
CA VAL A 5 10.63 4.56 -1.41
C VAL A 5 10.89 3.50 -0.34
N THR A 6 11.74 2.53 -0.65
CA THR A 6 12.14 1.45 0.26
C THR A 6 13.63 1.49 0.52
N PHE A 7 14.04 1.35 1.78
CA PHE A 7 15.45 1.04 2.07
C PHE A 7 15.66 -0.46 2.14
N VAL A 8 16.53 -0.98 1.27
CA VAL A 8 16.99 -2.36 1.35
C VAL A 8 18.35 -2.37 2.02
N LEU A 9 18.46 -3.04 3.17
CA LEU A 9 19.67 -3.09 3.99
C LEU A 9 20.56 -4.24 3.51
N VAL A 10 21.51 -3.91 2.65
CA VAL A 10 22.47 -4.88 2.10
C VAL A 10 23.56 -5.18 3.15
N PRO A 11 23.77 -6.43 3.57
CA PRO A 11 24.84 -6.80 4.48
C PRO A 11 26.21 -6.34 3.98
N LYS A 12 27.09 -5.93 4.90
CA LYS A 12 28.44 -5.41 4.60
C LYS A 12 29.27 -6.33 3.71
N ASP A 13 29.14 -7.65 3.90
CA ASP A 13 29.99 -8.66 3.27
C ASP A 13 29.38 -9.24 1.98
N SER A 14 28.34 -8.58 1.43
CA SER A 14 27.67 -9.02 0.21
C SER A 14 28.55 -8.84 -1.02
N GLN A 15 28.51 -9.80 -1.96
CA GLN A 15 29.35 -9.81 -3.17
C GLN A 15 28.84 -8.90 -4.31
N GLY A 16 27.79 -8.12 -4.07
CA GLY A 16 27.25 -7.14 -5.02
C GLY A 16 25.99 -6.50 -4.46
N VAL A 17 25.82 -5.19 -4.65
CA VAL A 17 24.68 -4.46 -4.06
C VAL A 17 23.39 -4.81 -4.79
N GLU A 18 23.38 -4.69 -6.11
CA GLU A 18 22.21 -4.85 -6.96
C GLU A 18 21.61 -6.26 -6.83
N GLY A 19 22.44 -7.30 -6.97
CA GLY A 19 21.99 -8.68 -6.83
C GLY A 19 21.52 -9.03 -5.41
N THR A 20 22.07 -8.37 -4.38
CA THR A 20 21.58 -8.56 -3.01
C THR A 20 20.25 -7.86 -2.80
N VAL A 21 20.07 -6.66 -3.36
CA VAL A 21 18.78 -5.97 -3.36
C VAL A 21 17.72 -6.81 -4.07
N GLU A 22 18.03 -7.32 -5.25
CA GLU A 22 17.14 -8.21 -6.01
C GLU A 22 16.74 -9.45 -5.20
N SER A 23 17.71 -10.13 -4.59
CA SER A 23 17.47 -11.31 -3.76
C SER A 23 16.57 -11.02 -2.54
N LEU A 24 16.81 -9.89 -1.85
CA LEU A 24 16.01 -9.48 -0.68
C LEU A 24 14.58 -9.05 -1.06
N LEU A 25 14.39 -8.50 -2.26
CA LEU A 25 13.08 -8.08 -2.76
C LEU A 25 12.28 -9.21 -3.42
N ALA A 26 12.95 -10.22 -3.97
CA ALA A 26 12.33 -11.29 -4.76
C ALA A 26 11.12 -11.99 -4.09
N PRO A 27 11.11 -12.27 -2.77
CA PRO A 27 9.94 -12.86 -2.11
C PRO A 27 8.69 -11.98 -2.16
N TYR A 28 8.85 -10.68 -2.35
CA TYR A 28 7.78 -9.68 -2.34
C TYR A 28 7.33 -9.27 -3.75
N ASN A 29 7.82 -9.94 -4.80
CA ASN A 29 7.41 -9.70 -6.18
C ASN A 29 5.97 -10.19 -6.40
N GLU A 30 5.11 -9.35 -6.96
CA GLU A 30 3.74 -9.71 -7.34
C GLU A 30 3.70 -10.78 -8.44
N GLU A 31 4.68 -10.81 -9.34
CA GLU A 31 4.69 -11.69 -10.50
C GLU A 31 5.06 -13.16 -10.17
N ILE A 32 5.51 -13.45 -8.94
CA ILE A 32 5.79 -14.84 -8.57
C ILE A 32 4.49 -15.59 -8.28
N THR A 33 4.43 -16.81 -8.79
CA THR A 33 3.36 -17.75 -8.48
C THR A 33 3.79 -18.63 -7.33
N VAL A 34 2.99 -18.70 -6.26
CA VAL A 34 3.23 -19.56 -5.11
C VAL A 34 2.36 -20.82 -5.16
N ALA A 35 2.62 -21.77 -4.26
CA ALA A 35 1.76 -22.94 -4.10
C ALA A 35 0.32 -22.50 -3.80
N PRO A 36 -0.71 -23.17 -4.37
CA PRO A 36 -2.10 -22.80 -4.14
C PRO A 36 -2.46 -22.78 -2.65
N TYR A 37 -3.13 -21.72 -2.21
CA TYR A 37 -3.67 -21.60 -0.85
C TYR A 37 -5.07 -21.00 -0.86
N GLU A 38 -5.82 -21.24 0.21
CA GLU A 38 -7.17 -20.71 0.41
C GLU A 38 -7.10 -19.29 1.00
N THR A 39 -7.92 -18.39 0.49
CA THR A 39 -8.04 -17.01 0.97
C THR A 39 -9.46 -16.47 0.81
N ASP A 40 -9.78 -15.42 1.55
CA ASP A 40 -11.04 -14.71 1.45
C ASP A 40 -11.29 -14.24 0.00
N CYS A 41 -12.51 -14.47 -0.48
CA CYS A 41 -12.91 -14.04 -1.80
C CYS A 41 -13.18 -12.53 -1.80
N TYR A 42 -12.68 -11.86 -2.84
CA TYR A 42 -12.91 -10.43 -3.06
C TYR A 42 -14.39 -10.05 -3.18
N CYS A 43 -15.29 -11.03 -3.41
CA CYS A 43 -16.72 -10.78 -3.54
C CYS A 43 -17.41 -10.45 -2.22
N ILE A 44 -16.78 -10.74 -1.07
CA ILE A 44 -17.38 -10.54 0.25
C ILE A 44 -17.80 -9.07 0.43
N GLY A 45 -19.09 -8.85 0.67
CA GLY A 45 -19.69 -7.54 0.83
C GLY A 45 -19.80 -6.71 -0.45
N GLY A 46 -19.39 -7.24 -1.61
CA GLY A 46 -19.42 -6.54 -2.90
C GLY A 46 -20.82 -6.08 -3.32
N ILE A 47 -21.82 -6.96 -3.19
CA ILE A 47 -23.22 -6.64 -3.53
C ILE A 47 -23.75 -5.50 -2.63
N ALA A 48 -23.55 -5.61 -1.31
CA ALA A 48 -23.98 -4.58 -0.37
C ALA A 48 -23.29 -3.23 -0.63
N ARG A 49 -21.99 -3.25 -0.97
CA ARG A 49 -21.24 -2.05 -1.35
C ARG A 49 -21.81 -1.41 -2.60
N HIS A 50 -22.09 -2.18 -3.66
CA HIS A 50 -22.69 -1.65 -4.89
C HIS A 50 -24.09 -1.07 -4.65
N ALA A 51 -24.93 -1.74 -3.86
CA ALA A 51 -26.24 -1.20 -3.48
C ALA A 51 -26.12 0.14 -2.73
N GLY A 52 -25.13 0.27 -1.85
CA GLY A 52 -24.81 1.52 -1.17
C GLY A 52 -24.44 2.65 -2.14
N VAL A 53 -23.49 2.38 -3.05
CA VAL A 53 -23.08 3.34 -4.09
C VAL A 53 -24.27 3.79 -4.94
N GLN A 54 -25.09 2.85 -5.42
CA GLN A 54 -26.26 3.16 -6.25
C GLN A 54 -27.31 4.00 -5.50
N ALA A 55 -27.54 3.73 -4.22
CA ALA A 55 -28.44 4.53 -3.41
C ALA A 55 -27.90 5.95 -3.20
N ALA A 56 -26.61 6.10 -2.92
CA ALA A 56 -25.98 7.40 -2.73
C ALA A 56 -25.95 8.23 -4.02
N ASP A 57 -25.65 7.61 -5.16
CA ASP A 57 -25.69 8.26 -6.47
C ASP A 57 -27.11 8.76 -6.82
N ARG A 58 -28.14 8.02 -6.42
CA ARG A 58 -29.55 8.38 -6.64
C ARG A 58 -30.07 9.44 -5.67
N GLU A 59 -29.74 9.34 -4.39
CA GLU A 59 -30.29 10.20 -3.32
C GLU A 59 -29.52 11.51 -3.16
N VAL A 60 -28.23 11.53 -3.50
CA VAL A 60 -27.35 12.70 -3.34
C VAL A 60 -26.96 13.23 -4.72
N ALA A 61 -26.06 12.54 -5.40
CA ALA A 61 -25.63 12.79 -6.78
C ALA A 61 -24.62 11.72 -7.20
N PRO A 62 -24.48 11.42 -8.50
CA PRO A 62 -23.40 10.59 -9.00
C PRO A 62 -22.03 11.08 -8.51
N MET A 63 -21.17 10.16 -8.06
CA MET A 63 -19.84 10.51 -7.55
C MET A 63 -19.00 11.38 -8.50
N GLU A 64 -19.10 11.16 -9.82
CA GLU A 64 -18.35 11.96 -10.79
C GLU A 64 -18.88 13.39 -10.91
N ASP A 65 -20.18 13.62 -10.72
CA ASP A 65 -20.74 14.96 -10.65
C ASP A 65 -20.20 15.70 -9.41
N LEU A 66 -20.14 15.01 -8.26
CA LEU A 66 -19.56 15.58 -7.03
C LEU A 66 -18.09 15.95 -7.23
N ARG A 67 -17.29 15.08 -7.86
CA ARG A 67 -15.88 15.38 -8.20
C ARG A 67 -15.77 16.56 -9.16
N THR A 68 -16.62 16.61 -10.17
CA THR A 68 -16.60 17.68 -11.19
C THR A 68 -16.92 19.03 -10.55
N ARG A 69 -17.97 19.10 -9.74
CA ARG A 69 -18.34 20.33 -8.99
C ARG A 69 -17.22 20.74 -8.04
N TYR A 70 -16.65 19.79 -7.29
CA TYR A 70 -15.55 20.05 -6.37
C TYR A 70 -14.31 20.63 -7.06
N ARG A 71 -13.89 20.04 -8.20
CA ARG A 71 -12.75 20.53 -9.00
C ARG A 71 -12.98 21.96 -9.54
N ASN A 72 -14.24 22.36 -9.72
CA ASN A 72 -14.61 23.67 -10.23
C ASN A 72 -14.80 24.73 -9.14
N LEU A 73 -14.74 24.38 -7.85
CA LEU A 73 -14.76 25.37 -6.76
C LEU A 73 -13.47 26.19 -6.74
N PRO A 74 -13.51 27.48 -6.37
CA PRO A 74 -12.32 28.26 -6.02
C PRO A 74 -11.53 27.56 -4.91
N ALA A 75 -10.20 27.65 -4.93
CA ALA A 75 -9.34 26.89 -4.01
C ALA A 75 -9.59 27.26 -2.55
N GLU A 76 -9.86 28.55 -2.30
CA GLU A 76 -10.21 29.16 -1.03
C GLU A 76 -11.58 28.73 -0.48
N GLU A 77 -12.47 28.25 -1.33
CA GLU A 77 -13.83 27.80 -0.98
C GLU A 77 -13.95 26.28 -0.91
N ARG A 78 -12.89 25.53 -1.27
CA ARG A 78 -12.92 24.07 -1.24
C ARG A 78 -12.90 23.57 0.21
N PRO A 79 -13.98 22.93 0.71
CA PRO A 79 -13.89 22.19 1.95
C PRO A 79 -13.00 20.96 1.75
N THR A 80 -12.73 20.20 2.81
CA THR A 80 -12.08 18.90 2.63
C THR A 80 -13.00 17.96 1.83
N TRP A 81 -12.40 16.98 1.14
CA TRP A 81 -13.17 16.01 0.35
C TRP A 81 -14.13 15.19 1.22
N GLU A 82 -13.72 14.87 2.44
CA GLU A 82 -14.54 14.16 3.44
C GLU A 82 -15.78 14.97 3.80
N THR A 83 -15.60 16.28 4.03
CA THR A 83 -16.72 17.18 4.33
C THR A 83 -17.64 17.31 3.11
N TRP A 84 -17.06 17.47 1.91
CA TRP A 84 -17.82 17.61 0.66
C TRP A 84 -18.69 16.37 0.33
N THR A 85 -18.22 15.18 0.70
CA THR A 85 -18.87 13.91 0.36
C THR A 85 -19.57 13.25 1.55
N ALA A 86 -19.76 13.97 2.66
CA ALA A 86 -20.32 13.44 3.89
C ALA A 86 -21.72 12.83 3.69
N ASP A 87 -22.63 13.55 3.02
CA ASP A 87 -24.00 13.07 2.78
C ASP A 87 -24.03 11.83 1.87
N TRP A 88 -23.23 11.84 0.80
CA TRP A 88 -23.09 10.70 -0.10
C TRP A 88 -22.59 9.47 0.67
N THR A 89 -21.56 9.66 1.50
CA THR A 89 -20.96 8.60 2.32
C THR A 89 -21.97 8.05 3.33
N ALA A 90 -22.73 8.93 4.00
CA ALA A 90 -23.75 8.52 4.96
C ALA A 90 -24.84 7.66 4.33
N VAL A 91 -25.32 8.02 3.13
CA VAL A 91 -26.31 7.22 2.39
C VAL A 91 -25.72 5.88 1.96
N ALA A 92 -24.51 5.88 1.40
CA ALA A 92 -23.84 4.68 0.95
C ALA A 92 -23.63 3.70 2.10
N ASP A 93 -23.14 4.18 3.24
CA ASP A 93 -22.86 3.35 4.42
C ASP A 93 -24.14 2.82 5.06
N ARG A 94 -25.15 3.66 5.26
CA ARG A 94 -26.45 3.24 5.81
C ARG A 94 -27.07 2.12 4.97
N THR A 95 -27.10 2.30 3.66
CA THR A 95 -27.69 1.33 2.74
C THR A 95 -26.88 0.04 2.68
N LYS A 96 -25.55 0.16 2.59
CA LYS A 96 -24.62 -0.97 2.64
C LYS A 96 -24.81 -1.81 3.90
N GLN A 97 -24.89 -1.17 5.06
CA GLN A 97 -25.04 -1.85 6.36
C GLN A 97 -26.42 -2.52 6.52
N ALA A 98 -27.48 -1.93 5.96
CA ALA A 98 -28.84 -2.49 5.99
C ALA A 98 -29.05 -3.65 5.00
N HIS A 99 -28.14 -3.84 4.04
CA HIS A 99 -28.29 -4.85 2.99
C HIS A 99 -28.21 -6.28 3.55
N PRO A 100 -29.07 -7.24 3.15
CA PRO A 100 -29.06 -8.62 3.65
C PRO A 100 -27.73 -9.38 3.46
N LEU A 101 -26.95 -8.95 2.46
CA LEU A 101 -25.61 -9.46 2.12
C LEU A 101 -24.46 -8.57 2.64
N TYR A 102 -24.71 -7.72 3.63
CA TYR A 102 -23.63 -6.97 4.28
C TYR A 102 -22.60 -7.94 4.86
N ARG A 103 -21.33 -7.80 4.43
CA ARG A 103 -20.19 -8.68 4.78
C ARG A 103 -20.40 -10.16 4.45
N LYS A 104 -21.28 -10.48 3.49
CA LYS A 104 -21.49 -11.86 3.01
C LYS A 104 -20.94 -12.00 1.58
N PRO A 105 -20.48 -13.20 1.20
CA PRO A 105 -20.09 -13.47 -0.17
C PRO A 105 -21.28 -13.35 -1.13
N ASP A 106 -20.97 -13.09 -2.39
CA ASP A 106 -21.93 -13.20 -3.47
C ASP A 106 -22.27 -14.69 -3.72
N PRO A 107 -23.54 -15.11 -3.54
CA PRO A 107 -23.97 -16.49 -3.78
C PRO A 107 -23.73 -16.99 -5.21
N GLN A 108 -23.55 -16.08 -6.17
CA GLN A 108 -23.34 -16.36 -7.59
C GLN A 108 -21.89 -16.12 -8.04
N CYS A 109 -20.97 -15.85 -7.11
CA CYS A 109 -19.57 -15.65 -7.46
C CYS A 109 -18.97 -16.90 -8.13
N GLU A 110 -18.37 -16.73 -9.31
CA GLU A 110 -17.75 -17.82 -10.06
C GLU A 110 -16.51 -18.39 -9.36
N ASP A 111 -15.77 -17.58 -8.60
CA ASP A 111 -14.53 -17.99 -7.94
C ASP A 111 -14.75 -18.77 -6.64
N CYS A 112 -15.73 -18.35 -5.83
CA CYS A 112 -15.98 -18.95 -4.52
C CYS A 112 -17.29 -19.73 -4.42
N HIS A 113 -18.15 -19.67 -5.44
CA HIS A 113 -19.47 -20.31 -5.48
C HIS A 113 -20.32 -20.03 -4.22
N GLY A 114 -20.26 -18.81 -3.71
CA GLY A 114 -20.99 -18.38 -2.51
C GLY A 114 -20.38 -18.80 -1.17
N SER A 115 -19.24 -19.52 -1.16
CA SER A 115 -18.56 -19.89 0.09
C SER A 115 -17.85 -18.71 0.75
N GLY A 116 -17.41 -17.73 -0.04
CA GLY A 116 -16.54 -16.65 0.40
C GLY A 116 -15.06 -17.03 0.54
N GLN A 117 -14.68 -18.27 0.24
CA GLN A 117 -13.28 -18.70 0.16
C GLN A 117 -12.93 -19.04 -1.28
N ARG A 118 -11.74 -18.67 -1.74
CA ARG A 118 -11.23 -19.02 -3.07
C ARG A 118 -9.80 -19.53 -2.99
N MET A 119 -9.44 -20.41 -3.91
CA MET A 119 -8.04 -20.81 -4.09
C MET A 119 -7.31 -19.78 -4.95
N THR A 120 -6.08 -19.46 -4.59
CA THR A 120 -5.21 -18.56 -5.38
C THR A 120 -3.77 -19.06 -5.34
N THR A 121 -3.00 -18.65 -6.35
CA THR A 121 -1.54 -18.82 -6.41
C THR A 121 -0.81 -17.47 -6.42
N TYR A 122 -1.55 -16.38 -6.21
CA TYR A 122 -1.02 -15.02 -6.10
C TYR A 122 -0.11 -14.90 -4.88
N ASN A 123 0.98 -14.14 -4.96
CA ASN A 123 1.89 -13.99 -3.83
C ASN A 123 1.20 -13.26 -2.66
N PRO A 124 0.97 -13.90 -1.49
CA PRO A 124 0.36 -13.22 -0.34
C PRO A 124 1.25 -12.12 0.25
N ASP A 125 2.55 -12.18 -0.02
CA ASP A 125 3.56 -11.24 0.45
C ASP A 125 3.93 -10.22 -0.65
N SER A 126 3.15 -10.10 -1.74
CA SER A 126 3.41 -9.13 -2.80
C SER A 126 3.46 -7.69 -2.26
N GLN A 127 4.51 -6.94 -2.60
CA GLN A 127 4.66 -5.53 -2.28
C GLN A 127 5.05 -4.67 -3.49
N TRP A 128 5.40 -5.29 -4.61
CA TRP A 128 5.79 -4.59 -5.83
C TRP A 128 5.59 -5.44 -7.10
N ASP A 129 5.33 -4.78 -8.23
CA ASP A 129 5.37 -5.37 -9.59
C ASP A 129 6.62 -4.90 -10.38
N TRP A 130 7.26 -3.81 -9.94
CA TRP A 130 8.50 -3.29 -10.52
C TRP A 130 9.32 -2.51 -9.49
N TRP A 131 10.65 -2.52 -9.64
CA TRP A 131 11.54 -1.69 -8.82
C TRP A 131 12.80 -1.21 -9.54
N THR A 132 13.43 -0.16 -9.01
CA THR A 132 14.78 0.28 -9.38
C THR A 132 15.49 0.99 -8.23
N ILE A 133 16.83 1.08 -8.25
CA ILE A 133 17.58 1.88 -7.28
C ILE A 133 17.41 3.38 -7.61
N GLY A 134 17.02 4.18 -6.62
CA GLY A 134 16.73 5.60 -6.76
C GLY A 134 15.38 5.87 -7.42
N GLY A 135 15.32 5.77 -8.74
CA GLY A 135 14.11 6.04 -9.53
C GLY A 135 13.58 7.46 -9.32
N ARG A 136 12.31 7.58 -8.93
CA ARG A 136 11.69 8.88 -8.56
C ARG A 136 12.38 9.60 -7.40
N TRP A 137 13.15 8.87 -6.59
CA TRP A 137 13.90 9.39 -5.44
C TRP A 137 15.41 9.41 -5.68
N ASP A 138 15.86 9.49 -6.94
CA ASP A 138 17.28 9.63 -7.25
C ASP A 138 17.91 10.84 -6.52
N GLY A 139 19.01 10.59 -5.81
CA GLY A 139 19.70 11.58 -4.99
C GLY A 139 19.09 11.82 -3.60
N TRP A 140 17.91 11.26 -3.28
CA TRP A 140 17.17 11.58 -2.04
C TRP A 140 17.90 11.15 -0.77
N LEU A 141 18.49 9.95 -0.78
CA LEU A 141 19.30 9.43 0.33
C LEU A 141 20.73 9.97 0.26
N SER A 142 21.36 9.85 -0.92
CA SER A 142 22.69 10.34 -1.26
C SER A 142 22.85 10.39 -2.78
N ARG A 143 23.96 10.95 -3.29
CA ARG A 143 24.28 10.97 -4.73
C ARG A 143 24.29 9.58 -5.38
N SER A 144 24.55 8.52 -4.61
CA SER A 144 24.55 7.14 -5.10
C SER A 144 23.31 6.34 -4.68
N ASN A 145 22.32 6.98 -4.05
CA ASN A 145 21.16 6.35 -3.39
C ASN A 145 21.54 5.30 -2.34
N ARG A 146 22.76 5.39 -1.81
CA ARG A 146 23.33 4.40 -0.89
C ARG A 146 24.09 5.09 0.22
N LEU A 147 23.90 4.64 1.46
CA LEU A 147 24.65 5.08 2.63
C LEU A 147 24.79 3.94 3.63
N LYS A 148 25.80 4.00 4.51
CA LYS A 148 25.80 3.14 5.69
C LYS A 148 24.54 3.40 6.51
N ALA A 149 23.91 2.35 7.04
CA ALA A 149 22.65 2.46 7.76
C ALA A 149 22.74 3.46 8.93
N LYS A 150 23.84 3.45 9.70
CA LYS A 150 24.07 4.45 10.76
C LYS A 150 24.13 5.90 10.27
N THR A 151 24.63 6.12 9.05
CA THR A 151 24.70 7.44 8.43
C THR A 151 23.34 7.84 7.86
N ALA A 152 22.56 6.90 7.33
CA ALA A 152 21.17 7.12 6.94
C ALA A 152 20.30 7.49 8.17
N ALA A 153 20.50 6.79 9.30
CA ALA A 153 19.84 7.07 10.58
C ALA A 153 20.14 8.51 11.05
N ALA A 154 21.41 8.91 11.05
CA ALA A 154 21.81 10.28 11.42
C ALA A 154 21.23 11.38 10.51
N LYS A 155 20.81 11.05 9.27
CA LYS A 155 20.14 11.99 8.36
C LYS A 155 18.64 12.13 8.64
N GLY A 156 18.05 11.27 9.47
CA GLY A 156 16.62 11.29 9.79
C GLY A 156 15.71 11.04 8.59
N LYS A 157 16.19 10.32 7.56
CA LYS A 157 15.36 9.98 6.39
C LYS A 157 14.56 8.71 6.69
N ALA A 158 13.24 8.84 6.75
CA ALA A 158 12.32 7.72 6.89
C ALA A 158 11.77 7.30 5.51
N PRO A 159 12.10 6.10 5.00
CA PRO A 159 11.47 5.57 3.80
C PRO A 159 10.03 5.13 4.12
N PHE A 160 9.25 4.71 3.12
CA PHE A 160 7.94 4.10 3.37
C PHE A 160 8.07 2.67 3.91
N ALA A 161 9.07 1.93 3.43
CA ALA A 161 9.37 0.58 3.87
C ALA A 161 10.88 0.33 4.04
N ILE A 162 11.23 -0.71 4.79
CA ILE A 162 12.59 -1.22 5.01
C ILE A 162 12.58 -2.73 4.86
N VAL A 163 13.54 -3.26 4.08
CA VAL A 163 13.87 -4.69 4.08
C VAL A 163 15.18 -4.89 4.82
N THR A 164 15.15 -5.65 5.90
CA THR A 164 16.32 -5.94 6.73
C THR A 164 17.22 -7.01 6.11
N PRO A 165 18.47 -7.18 6.58
CA PRO A 165 19.42 -8.14 6.02
C PRO A 165 18.98 -9.61 6.09
N ASP A 166 18.06 -9.95 6.99
CA ASP A 166 17.43 -11.27 7.12
C ASP A 166 16.17 -11.43 6.23
N GLY A 167 15.87 -10.43 5.40
CA GLY A 167 14.78 -10.47 4.43
C GLY A 167 13.42 -10.05 4.95
N GLN A 168 13.30 -9.54 6.19
CA GLN A 168 12.01 -9.10 6.72
C GLN A 168 11.60 -7.73 6.17
N TRP A 169 10.33 -7.62 5.76
CA TRP A 169 9.71 -6.38 5.32
C TRP A 169 9.05 -5.64 6.48
N HIS A 170 9.37 -4.36 6.61
CA HIS A 170 8.78 -3.44 7.57
C HIS A 170 8.24 -2.23 6.83
N GLU A 171 7.01 -1.80 7.10
CA GLU A 171 6.37 -0.68 6.41
C GLU A 171 5.67 0.29 7.37
N LYS A 172 5.48 1.52 6.90
CA LYS A 172 4.66 2.54 7.57
C LYS A 172 3.19 2.13 7.60
N GLY A 173 2.70 1.58 6.49
CA GLY A 173 1.33 1.11 6.33
C GLY A 173 1.21 0.27 5.06
N ARG A 174 0.06 -0.38 4.86
CA ARG A 174 -0.20 -1.20 3.67
C ARG A 174 -0.61 -0.32 2.50
N MET A 175 0.28 -0.19 1.52
CA MET A 175 -0.01 0.53 0.29
C MET A 175 -0.99 -0.28 -0.56
N GLY A 176 -2.06 0.37 -1.01
CA GLY A 176 -3.03 -0.20 -1.92
C GLY A 176 -3.06 0.53 -3.26
N TRP A 177 -3.98 0.09 -4.11
CA TRP A 177 -4.18 0.71 -5.41
C TRP A 177 -4.53 2.20 -5.28
N TRP A 178 -4.05 3.02 -6.22
CA TRP A 178 -4.24 4.48 -6.27
C TRP A 178 -3.58 5.26 -5.12
N GLY A 179 -2.60 4.67 -4.43
CA GLY A 179 -1.83 5.34 -3.38
C GLY A 179 -2.58 5.43 -2.06
N MET A 180 -3.73 4.74 -1.93
CA MET A 180 -4.47 4.65 -0.69
C MET A 180 -3.71 3.72 0.26
N THR A 181 -3.27 4.26 1.39
CA THR A 181 -2.60 3.47 2.42
C THR A 181 -3.58 3.13 3.53
N SER A 182 -3.45 1.93 4.12
CA SER A 182 -4.26 1.47 5.24
C SER A 182 -3.37 1.00 6.40
N ASN A 183 -3.91 1.01 7.62
CA ASN A 183 -3.16 0.67 8.84
C ASN A 183 -1.85 1.46 8.98
N GLU A 184 -1.89 2.75 8.65
CA GLU A 184 -0.73 3.63 8.79
C GLU A 184 -0.34 3.80 10.26
N LYS A 185 0.95 3.68 10.52
CA LYS A 185 1.58 4.11 11.76
C LYS A 185 1.68 5.64 11.76
N GLU A 186 1.55 6.22 12.95
CA GLU A 186 1.89 7.62 13.20
C GLU A 186 3.33 7.92 12.74
N ASP A 187 3.54 9.13 12.21
CA ASP A 187 4.81 9.50 11.58
C ASP A 187 6.01 9.36 12.54
N GLU A 188 5.85 9.80 13.79
CA GLU A 188 6.88 9.67 14.82
C GLU A 188 7.16 8.21 15.18
N ALA A 189 6.11 7.39 15.32
CA ALA A 189 6.25 5.98 15.65
C ALA A 189 6.98 5.21 14.54
N TRP A 190 6.69 5.54 13.28
CA TRP A 190 7.40 4.96 12.15
C TRP A 190 8.85 5.46 12.06
N ALA A 191 9.10 6.75 12.29
CA ALA A 191 10.45 7.30 12.32
C ALA A 191 11.33 6.63 13.39
N ASP A 192 10.79 6.39 14.59
CA ASP A 192 11.48 5.68 15.67
C ASP A 192 11.80 4.22 15.30
N GLU A 193 10.86 3.54 14.64
CA GLU A 193 11.08 2.19 14.14
C GLU A 193 12.17 2.15 13.05
N VAL A 194 12.16 3.09 12.10
CA VAL A 194 13.21 3.22 11.09
C VAL A 194 14.58 3.43 11.74
N GLN A 195 14.67 4.32 12.73
CA GLN A 195 15.91 4.55 13.47
C GLN A 195 16.41 3.26 14.12
N ARG A 196 15.51 2.53 14.81
CA ARG A 196 15.84 1.25 15.46
C ARG A 196 16.35 0.22 14.45
N LEU A 197 15.69 0.06 13.31
CA LEU A 197 16.09 -0.90 12.26
C LEU A 197 17.46 -0.54 11.66
N LEU A 198 17.68 0.73 11.33
CA LEU A 198 18.97 1.19 10.79
C LEU A 198 20.12 1.04 11.79
N LEU A 199 19.88 1.34 13.07
CA LEU A 199 20.88 1.23 14.14
C LEU A 199 21.13 -0.21 14.59
N ALA A 200 20.19 -1.13 14.37
CA ALA A 200 20.40 -2.57 14.56
C ALA A 200 21.36 -3.15 13.49
N HIS A 201 21.48 -2.50 12.33
CA HIS A 201 22.33 -2.93 11.22
C HIS A 201 23.33 -1.84 10.80
N PRO A 202 24.12 -1.26 11.73
CA PRO A 202 24.79 0.03 11.53
C PRO A 202 25.83 0.05 10.41
N ASP A 203 26.40 -1.11 10.08
CA ASP A 203 27.40 -1.28 9.03
C ASP A 203 26.82 -1.84 7.71
N ALA A 204 25.54 -2.18 7.67
CA ALA A 204 24.86 -2.50 6.41
C ALA A 204 24.79 -1.26 5.52
N LEU A 205 24.65 -1.48 4.22
CA LEU A 205 24.41 -0.43 3.23
C LEU A 205 22.90 -0.29 3.05
N ALA A 206 22.33 0.83 3.48
CA ALA A 206 20.98 1.21 3.13
C ALA A 206 20.95 1.69 1.67
N VAL A 207 20.19 1.01 0.83
CA VAL A 207 19.99 1.32 -0.59
C VAL A 207 18.56 1.82 -0.77
N ALA A 208 18.39 3.05 -1.27
CA ALA A 208 17.07 3.60 -1.58
C ALA A 208 16.59 3.08 -2.94
N CYS A 209 15.43 2.42 -2.95
CA CYS A 209 14.78 1.89 -4.13
C CYS A 209 13.40 2.53 -4.33
N ASP A 210 13.02 2.77 -5.58
CA ASP A 210 11.67 3.10 -6.03
C ASP A 210 10.96 1.79 -6.37
N LEU A 211 9.89 1.48 -5.65
CA LEU A 211 9.03 0.32 -5.88
C LEU A 211 7.66 0.81 -6.39
N HIS A 212 7.12 0.14 -7.40
CA HIS A 212 5.76 0.34 -7.93
C HIS A 212 4.81 -0.75 -7.42
N ILE A 213 3.55 -0.37 -7.23
CA ILE A 213 2.41 -1.20 -6.84
C ILE A 213 1.13 -0.71 -7.53
#